data_AF-A0A7Y8ZV40-F1
#
_entry.id   AF-A0A7Y8ZV40-F1
#
_cell.length_a   1.000
_cell.length_b   1.000
_cell.length_c   1.000
_cell.angle_alpha   90.00
_cell.angle_beta   90.00
_cell.angle_gamma   90.00
#
_symmetry.space_group_name_H-M   'P 1'
#
loop_
_entity.id
_entity.type
_entity.pdbx_description
1 polymer ?
#
loop_
_entity_poly.entity_id
_entity_poly.type
_entity_poly.pdbx_seq_one_letter_code
_entity_poly.pdbx_strand_id
1 'polypeptide(L)'
;MEKNTKECPNCKKKTSNNSKSCSSCGLNLDSDENYMRAKEETDNGNDSFLSELNKIAGGSGKVELRLRDLVVNVFKKHTPEERENTFICGTAKTSPKEGEICSKWPKPWLFSRVFFLFAITFAGLVALLKIFENILAYPGIIFIGALIIPFSLLIFFWEVNAPRNINIFDVVKIFFFGGVFSLLITMILSRVVYVRNVDYIGAIMIGIIEESAKFIVVAYFLKGSKEKYILNGLLLGAAVGAGFAVFETAGYAFAYGFQIPTMMRIIYTRGILAFGGHIVWAAMYGAALVMVKEDNRLKFKYITNIKFLKYFIIAVTLHAVWDMPISNTSNLPIIQGILTIIAWIVILILISTGLKQISSLSYSNRV
;
A
#
# COMPACT_ATOMS: atom_id res chain seq x y z
N MET A 1 22.91 -0.34 -42.13
CA MET A 1 23.96 -0.10 -41.11
C MET A 1 23.29 0.32 -39.82
N GLU A 2 22.99 -0.63 -38.93
CA GLU A 2 22.49 -0.30 -37.59
C GLU A 2 23.61 0.36 -36.78
N LYS A 3 23.35 1.55 -36.23
CA LYS A 3 24.29 2.22 -35.33
C LYS A 3 24.34 1.45 -34.00
N ASN A 4 25.45 0.76 -33.75
CA ASN A 4 25.76 0.14 -32.46
C ASN A 4 25.70 1.20 -31.33
N THR A 5 24.65 1.14 -30.51
CA THR A 5 24.41 2.04 -29.38
C THR A 5 24.28 1.23 -28.08
N LYS A 6 24.92 1.69 -27.00
CA LYS A 6 24.84 1.13 -25.64
C LYS A 6 24.14 2.09 -24.69
N GLU A 7 23.38 1.60 -23.72
CA GLU A 7 22.75 2.43 -22.70
C GLU A 7 23.74 2.73 -21.56
N CYS A 8 23.83 3.99 -21.14
CA CYS A 8 24.65 4.38 -20.00
C CYS A 8 24.07 3.77 -18.70
N PRO A 9 24.85 3.04 -17.88
CA PRO A 9 24.34 2.37 -16.70
C PRO A 9 23.87 3.36 -15.61
N ASN A 10 24.45 4.55 -15.57
CA ASN A 10 24.12 5.57 -14.57
C ASN A 10 22.84 6.36 -14.91
N CYS A 11 22.69 6.81 -16.17
CA CYS A 11 21.57 7.70 -16.57
C CYS A 11 20.61 7.13 -17.61
N LYS A 12 20.80 5.88 -18.04
CA LYS A 12 19.97 5.10 -18.99
C LYS A 12 19.74 5.74 -20.36
N LYS A 13 20.52 6.76 -20.73
CA LYS A 13 20.48 7.35 -22.08
C LYS A 13 21.34 6.54 -23.05
N LYS A 14 20.89 6.45 -24.29
CA LYS A 14 21.62 5.80 -25.38
C LYS A 14 22.88 6.59 -25.73
N THR A 15 24.00 5.90 -25.71
CA THR A 15 25.34 6.40 -26.02
C THR A 15 25.94 5.60 -27.17
N SER A 16 26.78 6.23 -27.98
CA SER A 16 27.49 5.53 -29.06
C SER A 16 28.48 4.53 -28.47
N ASN A 17 28.64 3.34 -29.06
CA ASN A 17 29.59 2.34 -28.55
C ASN A 17 31.03 2.88 -28.42
N ASN A 18 31.41 3.82 -29.29
CA ASN A 18 32.75 4.43 -29.31
C ASN A 18 32.84 5.74 -28.50
N SER A 19 31.82 6.11 -27.73
CA SER A 19 31.87 7.31 -26.90
C SER A 19 32.65 7.04 -25.61
N LYS A 20 33.75 7.77 -25.45
CA LYS A 20 34.65 7.77 -24.28
C LYS A 20 33.99 8.26 -22.99
N SER A 21 32.91 9.03 -23.12
CA SER A 21 32.12 9.49 -21.98
C SER A 21 30.66 9.70 -22.35
N CYS A 22 29.77 9.55 -21.37
CA CYS A 22 28.35 9.80 -21.54
C CYS A 22 28.06 11.30 -21.62
N SER A 23 27.53 11.77 -22.74
CA SER A 23 27.22 13.19 -22.98
C SER A 23 26.18 13.81 -22.04
N SER A 24 25.40 13.00 -21.33
CA SER A 24 24.38 13.51 -20.39
C SER A 24 24.77 13.48 -18.92
N CYS A 25 25.70 12.62 -18.51
CA CYS A 25 26.08 12.50 -17.09
C CYS A 25 27.58 12.56 -16.84
N GLY A 26 28.40 12.66 -17.89
CA GLY A 26 29.85 12.75 -17.77
C GLY A 26 30.55 11.45 -17.39
N LEU A 27 29.82 10.33 -17.21
CA LEU A 27 30.42 9.04 -16.86
C LEU A 27 31.46 8.62 -17.90
N ASN A 28 32.68 8.33 -17.46
CA ASN A 28 33.75 7.82 -18.32
C ASN A 28 33.48 6.35 -18.69
N LEU A 29 33.49 6.06 -19.99
CA LEU A 29 33.21 4.76 -20.62
C LEU A 29 34.43 4.23 -21.42
N ASP A 30 35.62 4.77 -21.14
CA ASP A 30 36.87 4.49 -21.87
C ASP A 30 37.30 3.02 -21.81
N SER A 31 36.82 2.26 -20.82
CA SER A 31 37.06 0.82 -20.70
C SER A 31 35.78 0.07 -20.40
N ASP A 32 35.66 -1.14 -20.95
CA ASP A 32 34.56 -2.05 -20.61
C ASP A 32 34.55 -2.38 -19.11
N GLU A 33 35.71 -2.36 -18.44
CA GLU A 33 35.82 -2.48 -16.98
C GLU A 33 35.12 -1.35 -16.22
N ASN A 34 35.27 -0.08 -16.64
CA ASN A 34 34.58 1.05 -16.00
C ASN A 34 33.07 1.00 -16.23
N TYR A 35 32.63 0.54 -17.41
CA TYR A 35 31.23 0.32 -17.71
C TYR A 35 30.64 -0.80 -16.83
N MET A 36 31.34 -1.94 -16.70
CA MET A 36 30.90 -3.06 -15.86
C MET A 36 30.93 -2.71 -14.38
N ARG A 37 31.93 -1.98 -13.89
CA ARG A 37 32.00 -1.53 -12.49
C ARG A 37 30.88 -0.56 -12.14
N ALA A 38 30.59 0.43 -13.00
CA ALA A 38 29.47 1.35 -12.79
C ALA A 38 28.12 0.61 -12.85
N LYS A 39 27.99 -0.40 -13.71
CA LYS A 39 26.81 -1.26 -13.78
C LYS A 39 26.66 -2.12 -12.52
N GLU A 40 27.74 -2.73 -12.04
CA GLU A 40 27.76 -3.51 -10.80
C GLU A 40 27.48 -2.65 -9.56
N GLU A 41 28.02 -1.43 -9.44
CA GLU A 41 27.72 -0.53 -8.32
C GLU A 41 26.24 -0.13 -8.29
N THR A 42 25.64 0.12 -9.47
CA THR A 42 24.22 0.51 -9.59
C THR A 42 23.26 -0.69 -9.38
N ASP A 43 23.63 -1.87 -9.88
CA ASP A 43 22.86 -3.11 -9.67
C ASP A 43 23.01 -3.63 -8.23
N ASN A 44 24.21 -3.58 -7.64
CA ASN A 44 24.47 -4.03 -6.26
C ASN A 44 23.77 -3.16 -5.20
N GLY A 45 23.68 -1.83 -5.40
CA GLY A 45 22.99 -0.95 -4.44
C GLY A 45 21.49 -1.24 -4.32
N ASN A 46 20.82 -1.45 -5.45
CA ASN A 46 19.39 -1.78 -5.50
C ASN A 46 19.12 -3.25 -5.11
N ASP A 47 19.94 -4.20 -5.57
CA ASP A 47 19.79 -5.61 -5.19
C ASP A 47 20.11 -5.84 -3.70
N SER A 48 21.04 -5.09 -3.11
CA SER A 48 21.38 -5.20 -1.68
C SER A 48 20.18 -4.86 -0.78
N PHE A 49 19.57 -3.68 -0.96
CA PHE A 49 18.41 -3.25 -0.16
C PHE A 49 17.20 -4.18 -0.32
N LEU A 50 16.87 -4.56 -1.56
CA LEU A 50 15.79 -5.51 -1.83
C LEU A 50 16.08 -6.89 -1.25
N SER A 51 17.34 -7.35 -1.29
CA SER A 51 17.74 -8.63 -0.71
C SER A 51 17.69 -8.62 0.82
N GLU A 52 18.03 -7.51 1.46
CA GLU A 52 17.96 -7.37 2.91
C GLU A 52 16.51 -7.37 3.41
N LEU A 53 15.63 -6.61 2.75
CA LEU A 53 14.19 -6.64 3.03
C LEU A 53 13.55 -8.01 2.77
N ASN A 54 13.99 -8.74 1.73
CA ASN A 54 13.53 -10.10 1.46
C ASN A 54 13.99 -11.11 2.51
N LYS A 55 15.25 -11.00 2.96
CA LYS A 55 15.77 -11.79 4.09
C LYS A 55 14.98 -11.51 5.36
N ILE A 56 14.64 -10.24 5.61
CA ILE A 56 13.78 -9.84 6.74
C ILE A 56 12.39 -10.48 6.62
N ALA A 57 11.82 -10.53 5.41
CA ALA A 57 10.56 -11.17 5.11
C ALA A 57 10.60 -12.72 5.20
N GLY A 58 11.76 -13.31 5.51
CA GLY A 58 11.93 -14.77 5.55
C GLY A 58 11.98 -15.44 4.18
N GLY A 59 12.14 -14.68 3.09
CA GLY A 59 12.27 -15.21 1.74
C GLY A 59 13.71 -15.60 1.40
N SER A 60 13.88 -16.70 0.68
CA SER A 60 15.14 -17.07 0.02
C SER A 60 15.10 -16.71 -1.49
N GLY A 61 16.27 -16.45 -2.07
CA GLY A 61 16.43 -16.16 -3.51
C GLY A 61 16.16 -14.72 -3.95
N LYS A 62 16.26 -14.45 -5.26
CA LYS A 62 16.04 -13.12 -5.85
C LYS A 62 14.57 -12.68 -5.70
N VAL A 63 14.34 -11.40 -5.47
CA VAL A 63 12.99 -10.80 -5.49
C VAL A 63 12.64 -10.45 -6.93
N GLU A 64 11.70 -11.17 -7.53
CA GLU A 64 11.19 -10.84 -8.86
C GLU A 64 9.91 -9.99 -8.70
N LEU A 65 10.05 -8.67 -8.83
CA LEU A 65 8.92 -7.75 -8.76
C LEU A 65 8.20 -7.69 -10.12
N ARG A 66 6.96 -8.16 -10.18
CA ARG A 66 6.16 -8.21 -11.42
C ARG A 66 5.06 -7.15 -11.44
N LEU A 67 5.44 -5.87 -11.42
CA LEU A 67 4.48 -4.76 -11.47
C LEU A 67 3.56 -4.81 -12.71
N ARG A 68 4.07 -5.31 -13.85
CA ARG A 68 3.26 -5.45 -15.07
C ARG A 68 2.05 -6.36 -14.87
N ASP A 69 2.20 -7.45 -14.11
CA ASP A 69 1.10 -8.37 -13.86
C ASP A 69 -0.02 -7.71 -13.03
N LEU A 70 0.32 -6.75 -12.18
CA LEU A 70 -0.65 -6.00 -11.37
C LEU A 70 -1.54 -5.03 -12.18
N VAL A 71 -1.17 -4.72 -13.43
CA VAL A 71 -1.89 -3.73 -14.25
C VAL A 71 -2.35 -4.27 -15.61
N VAL A 72 -1.85 -5.43 -16.05
CA VAL A 72 -2.09 -5.97 -17.40
C VAL A 72 -3.57 -6.21 -17.72
N ASN A 73 -4.39 -6.51 -16.72
CA ASN A 73 -5.82 -6.77 -16.92
C ASN A 73 -6.69 -5.52 -16.80
N VAL A 74 -6.18 -4.38 -16.30
CA VAL A 74 -6.95 -3.14 -16.15
C VAL A 74 -7.57 -2.66 -17.48
N PHE A 75 -6.83 -2.82 -18.57
CA PHE A 75 -7.24 -2.38 -19.91
C PHE A 75 -8.02 -3.44 -20.71
N LYS A 76 -8.24 -4.62 -20.14
CA LYS A 76 -9.00 -5.69 -20.81
C LYS A 76 -10.50 -5.50 -20.60
N LYS A 77 -11.28 -6.04 -21.54
CA LYS A 77 -12.72 -6.20 -21.37
C LYS A 77 -12.97 -7.38 -20.43
N HIS A 78 -13.91 -7.20 -19.53
CA HIS A 78 -14.31 -8.18 -18.53
C HIS A 78 -15.82 -8.37 -18.59
N THR A 79 -16.28 -9.61 -18.48
CA THR A 79 -17.72 -9.93 -18.53
C THR A 79 -18.39 -9.69 -17.17
N PRO A 80 -19.71 -9.48 -17.13
CA PRO A 80 -20.45 -9.44 -15.86
C PRO A 80 -20.28 -10.70 -15.01
N GLU A 81 -20.18 -11.87 -15.65
CA GLU A 81 -19.96 -13.15 -14.99
C GLU A 81 -18.58 -13.22 -14.31
N GLU A 82 -17.50 -12.75 -14.97
CA GLU A 82 -16.17 -12.67 -14.35
C GLU A 82 -16.18 -11.80 -13.09
N ARG A 83 -16.92 -10.70 -13.12
CA ARG A 83 -17.11 -9.81 -11.96
C ARG A 83 -17.85 -10.54 -10.84
N GLU A 84 -18.95 -11.22 -11.15
CA GLU A 84 -19.76 -11.96 -10.18
C GLU A 84 -18.98 -13.11 -9.54
N ASN A 85 -18.22 -13.86 -10.36
CA ASN A 85 -17.31 -14.90 -9.90
C ASN A 85 -16.27 -14.36 -8.90
N THR A 86 -15.83 -13.12 -9.09
CA THR A 86 -14.91 -12.47 -8.14
C THR A 86 -15.60 -12.19 -6.80
N PHE A 87 -16.87 -11.75 -6.80
CA PHE A 87 -17.62 -11.43 -5.58
C PHE A 87 -18.01 -12.67 -4.77
N ILE A 88 -18.24 -13.80 -5.42
CA ILE A 88 -18.54 -15.05 -4.72
C ILE A 88 -17.31 -15.71 -4.11
N CYS A 89 -16.07 -15.24 -4.37
CA CYS A 89 -14.86 -15.77 -3.72
C CYS A 89 -14.91 -15.62 -2.19
N GLY A 90 -14.24 -16.52 -1.46
CA GLY A 90 -14.16 -16.47 0.01
C GLY A 90 -15.41 -16.95 0.73
N THR A 91 -16.33 -17.63 0.03
CA THR A 91 -17.50 -18.28 0.65
C THR A 91 -17.19 -19.76 0.93
N ALA A 92 -18.06 -20.43 1.68
CA ALA A 92 -17.92 -21.85 2.02
C ALA A 92 -17.79 -22.77 0.80
N LYS A 93 -18.34 -22.38 -0.37
CA LYS A 93 -18.35 -23.20 -1.59
C LYS A 93 -17.26 -22.83 -2.61
N THR A 94 -16.64 -21.66 -2.48
CA THR A 94 -15.76 -21.07 -3.50
C THR A 94 -14.35 -20.78 -3.00
N SER A 95 -14.11 -20.94 -1.70
CA SER A 95 -12.77 -20.82 -1.14
C SER A 95 -11.92 -22.02 -1.61
N PRO A 96 -10.79 -21.79 -2.29
CA PRO A 96 -9.95 -22.87 -2.79
C PRO A 96 -9.33 -23.67 -1.63
N LYS A 97 -9.14 -24.98 -1.84
CA LYS A 97 -8.36 -25.80 -0.90
C LYS A 97 -6.87 -25.44 -1.01
N GLU A 98 -6.08 -25.75 0.03
CA GLU A 98 -4.68 -25.32 0.11
C GLU A 98 -3.81 -25.72 -1.11
N GLY A 99 -4.06 -26.89 -1.71
CA GLY A 99 -3.35 -27.38 -2.90
C GLY A 99 -3.81 -26.77 -4.23
N GLU A 100 -4.90 -26.02 -4.24
CA GLU A 100 -5.53 -25.38 -5.40
C GLU A 100 -5.25 -23.87 -5.47
N ILE A 101 -4.64 -23.30 -4.42
CA ILE A 101 -4.34 -21.87 -4.36
C ILE A 101 -3.27 -21.51 -5.40
N CYS A 102 -3.59 -20.55 -6.27
CA CYS A 102 -2.66 -20.05 -7.27
C CYS A 102 -1.53 -19.24 -6.62
N SER A 103 -0.28 -19.71 -6.74
CA SER A 103 0.91 -19.00 -6.26
C SER A 103 1.49 -17.99 -7.26
N LYS A 104 0.85 -17.83 -8.44
CA LYS A 104 1.28 -16.85 -9.45
C LYS A 104 0.87 -15.45 -9.05
N TRP A 105 1.57 -14.45 -9.59
CA TRP A 105 1.22 -13.06 -9.38
C TRP A 105 -0.23 -12.77 -9.81
N PRO A 106 -1.02 -12.13 -8.94
CA PRO A 106 -2.41 -11.80 -9.23
C PRO A 106 -2.49 -10.73 -10.32
N LYS A 107 -3.60 -10.72 -11.05
CA LYS A 107 -3.87 -9.76 -12.14
C LYS A 107 -5.16 -8.97 -11.83
N PRO A 108 -5.12 -8.09 -10.82
CA PRO A 108 -6.28 -7.33 -10.37
C PRO A 108 -6.74 -6.36 -11.47
N TRP A 109 -8.03 -6.08 -11.50
CA TRP A 109 -8.65 -5.18 -12.48
C TRP A 109 -9.90 -4.48 -11.93
N LEU A 110 -10.63 -5.09 -11.00
CA LEU A 110 -11.87 -4.54 -10.46
C LEU A 110 -11.63 -3.23 -9.70
N PHE A 111 -10.49 -3.10 -9.01
CA PHE A 111 -10.10 -1.87 -8.31
C PHE A 111 -10.17 -0.63 -9.22
N SER A 112 -9.79 -0.78 -10.50
CA SER A 112 -9.82 0.30 -11.48
C SER A 112 -11.25 0.70 -11.84
N ARG A 113 -12.17 -0.26 -11.92
CA ARG A 113 -13.60 -0.02 -12.21
C ARG A 113 -14.26 0.70 -11.03
N VAL A 114 -13.91 0.31 -9.81
CA VAL A 114 -14.34 0.98 -8.57
C VAL A 114 -13.81 2.41 -8.50
N PHE A 115 -12.53 2.62 -8.86
CA PHE A 115 -11.95 3.95 -8.96
C PHE A 115 -12.71 4.85 -9.95
N PHE A 116 -12.95 4.36 -11.18
CA PHE A 116 -13.68 5.13 -12.18
C PHE A 116 -15.13 5.42 -11.77
N LEU A 117 -15.80 4.47 -11.12
CA LEU A 117 -17.13 4.69 -10.56
C LEU A 117 -17.11 5.87 -9.59
N PHE A 118 -16.23 5.86 -8.60
CA PHE A 118 -16.14 6.96 -7.64
C PHE A 118 -15.67 8.27 -8.27
N ALA A 119 -14.72 8.23 -9.22
CA ALA A 119 -14.24 9.42 -9.90
C ALA A 119 -15.34 10.12 -10.72
N ILE A 120 -16.17 9.33 -11.43
CA ILE A 120 -17.32 9.85 -12.19
C ILE A 120 -18.36 10.42 -11.23
N THR A 121 -18.70 9.69 -10.16
CA THR A 121 -19.64 10.20 -9.14
C THR A 121 -19.13 11.50 -8.51
N PHE A 122 -17.85 11.57 -8.18
CA PHE A 122 -17.23 12.77 -7.62
C PHE A 122 -17.25 13.94 -8.60
N ALA A 123 -16.93 13.71 -9.88
CA ALA A 123 -17.00 14.74 -10.91
C ALA A 123 -18.45 15.28 -11.06
N GLY A 124 -19.44 14.40 -11.04
CA GLY A 124 -20.85 14.79 -11.05
C GLY A 124 -21.24 15.63 -9.83
N LEU A 125 -20.81 15.24 -8.62
CA LEU A 125 -21.06 16.00 -7.40
C LEU A 125 -20.37 17.37 -7.41
N VAL A 126 -19.14 17.45 -7.91
CA VAL A 126 -18.43 18.74 -8.10
C VAL A 126 -19.12 19.61 -9.14
N ALA A 127 -19.67 19.03 -10.21
CA ALA A 127 -20.46 19.75 -11.20
C ALA A 127 -21.76 20.30 -10.58
N LEU A 128 -22.48 19.51 -9.76
CA LEU A 128 -23.64 19.98 -9.00
C LEU A 128 -23.29 21.19 -8.12
N LEU A 129 -22.14 21.16 -7.46
CA LEU A 129 -21.69 22.28 -6.63
C LEU A 129 -21.30 23.51 -7.46
N LYS A 130 -20.50 23.34 -8.52
CA LYS A 130 -19.87 24.46 -9.24
C LYS A 130 -20.73 25.07 -10.35
N ILE A 131 -21.53 24.26 -11.02
CA ILE A 131 -22.33 24.68 -12.18
C ILE A 131 -23.76 25.01 -11.74
N PHE A 132 -24.33 24.17 -10.87
CA PHE A 132 -25.72 24.32 -10.41
C PHE A 132 -25.83 24.99 -9.04
N GLU A 133 -24.69 25.41 -8.46
CA GLU A 133 -24.61 26.09 -7.16
C GLU A 133 -25.31 25.31 -6.03
N ASN A 134 -25.42 23.99 -6.16
CA ASN A 134 -26.17 23.16 -5.23
C ASN A 134 -25.31 22.78 -4.02
N ILE A 135 -25.50 23.52 -2.93
CA ILE A 135 -24.82 23.32 -1.65
C ILE A 135 -25.04 21.92 -1.04
N LEU A 136 -26.14 21.26 -1.39
CA LEU A 136 -26.45 19.90 -0.91
C LEU A 136 -25.50 18.84 -1.47
N ALA A 137 -24.65 19.20 -2.44
CA ALA A 137 -23.59 18.31 -2.93
C ALA A 137 -22.43 18.14 -1.94
N TYR A 138 -22.28 19.00 -0.91
CA TYR A 138 -21.12 18.93 0.01
C TYR A 138 -20.96 17.59 0.72
N PRO A 139 -21.98 17.00 1.36
CA PRO A 139 -21.82 15.73 2.05
C PRO A 139 -21.38 14.63 1.08
N GLY A 140 -21.92 14.64 -0.15
CA GLY A 140 -21.52 13.73 -1.21
C GLY A 140 -20.06 13.91 -1.63
N ILE A 141 -19.60 15.16 -1.80
CA ILE A 141 -18.20 15.47 -2.15
C ILE A 141 -17.25 14.99 -1.06
N ILE A 142 -17.56 15.24 0.21
CA ILE A 142 -16.76 14.78 1.36
C ILE A 142 -16.70 13.24 1.38
N PHE A 143 -17.86 12.60 1.30
CA PHE A 143 -17.99 11.15 1.39
C PHE A 143 -17.30 10.43 0.24
N ILE A 144 -17.64 10.76 -1.01
CA ILE A 144 -17.05 10.12 -2.19
C ILE A 144 -15.57 10.50 -2.32
N GLY A 145 -15.22 11.77 -2.09
CA GLY A 145 -13.84 12.25 -2.16
C GLY A 145 -12.90 11.49 -1.23
N ALA A 146 -13.34 11.21 0.00
CA ALA A 146 -12.58 10.42 0.95
C ALA A 146 -12.52 8.92 0.58
N LEU A 147 -13.47 8.40 -0.20
CA LEU A 147 -13.54 6.99 -0.59
C LEU A 147 -12.73 6.63 -1.84
N ILE A 148 -12.60 7.53 -2.83
CA ILE A 148 -12.09 7.23 -4.18
C ILE A 148 -10.83 6.35 -4.14
N ILE A 149 -9.76 6.80 -3.50
CA ILE A 149 -8.50 6.06 -3.46
C ILE A 149 -8.51 4.98 -2.36
N PRO A 150 -8.84 5.27 -1.09
CA PRO A 150 -8.75 4.27 -0.02
C PRO A 150 -9.56 3.01 -0.30
N PHE A 151 -10.79 3.14 -0.77
CA PHE A 151 -11.65 1.98 -1.04
C PHE A 151 -11.24 1.26 -2.32
N SER A 152 -10.85 1.98 -3.38
CA SER A 152 -10.31 1.33 -4.59
C SER A 152 -9.04 0.54 -4.27
N LEU A 153 -8.15 1.09 -3.44
CA LEU A 153 -6.93 0.42 -3.02
C LEU A 153 -7.23 -0.80 -2.12
N LEU A 154 -8.27 -0.73 -1.29
CA LEU A 154 -8.75 -1.89 -0.55
C LEU A 154 -9.21 -3.03 -1.48
N ILE A 155 -9.95 -2.70 -2.55
CA ILE A 155 -10.35 -3.68 -3.57
C ILE A 155 -9.11 -4.27 -4.25
N PHE A 156 -8.08 -3.46 -4.53
CA PHE A 156 -6.80 -3.96 -5.05
C PHE A 156 -6.17 -4.99 -4.10
N PHE A 157 -6.06 -4.70 -2.80
CA PHE A 157 -5.54 -5.66 -1.82
C PHE A 157 -6.40 -6.93 -1.73
N TRP A 158 -7.71 -6.81 -1.87
CA TRP A 158 -8.62 -7.96 -1.89
C TRP A 158 -8.42 -8.82 -3.15
N GLU A 159 -8.21 -8.20 -4.32
CA GLU A 159 -7.89 -8.93 -5.55
C GLU A 159 -6.49 -9.57 -5.54
N VAL A 160 -5.54 -8.92 -4.85
CA VAL A 160 -4.18 -9.44 -4.65
C VAL A 160 -4.15 -10.62 -3.67
N ASN A 161 -5.18 -10.77 -2.83
CA ASN A 161 -5.28 -11.86 -1.87
C ASN A 161 -5.48 -13.22 -2.57
N ALA A 162 -4.37 -13.85 -2.99
CA ALA A 162 -4.36 -15.11 -3.71
C ALA A 162 -5.09 -16.28 -3.01
N PRO A 163 -5.07 -16.42 -1.66
CA PRO A 163 -5.86 -17.43 -0.95
C PRO A 163 -7.36 -17.34 -1.21
N ARG A 164 -7.89 -16.15 -1.56
CA ARG A 164 -9.32 -15.92 -1.87
C ARG A 164 -10.27 -16.53 -0.83
N ASN A 165 -9.90 -16.47 0.44
CA ASN A 165 -10.57 -17.13 1.55
C ASN A 165 -11.26 -16.16 2.52
N ILE A 166 -11.24 -14.86 2.22
CA ILE A 166 -11.97 -13.82 2.95
C ILE A 166 -13.01 -13.22 1.99
N ASN A 167 -14.29 -13.36 2.34
CA ASN A 167 -15.37 -12.78 1.54
C ASN A 167 -15.37 -11.25 1.64
N ILE A 168 -15.91 -10.60 0.60
CA ILE A 168 -15.93 -9.13 0.52
C ILE A 168 -16.72 -8.48 1.66
N PHE A 169 -17.76 -9.14 2.18
CA PHE A 169 -18.57 -8.58 3.26
C PHE A 169 -17.76 -8.47 4.56
N ASP A 170 -16.92 -9.44 4.88
CA ASP A 170 -16.01 -9.37 6.02
C ASP A 170 -14.93 -8.30 5.81
N VAL A 171 -14.39 -8.14 4.60
CA VAL A 171 -13.48 -7.02 4.28
C VAL A 171 -14.14 -5.68 4.55
N VAL A 172 -15.38 -5.50 4.10
CA VAL A 172 -16.16 -4.27 4.31
C VAL A 172 -16.49 -4.05 5.79
N LYS A 173 -16.81 -5.11 6.56
CA LYS A 173 -16.97 -4.99 8.02
C LYS A 173 -15.70 -4.50 8.69
N ILE A 174 -14.54 -5.06 8.33
CA ILE A 174 -13.25 -4.67 8.91
C ILE A 174 -12.90 -3.23 8.51
N PHE A 175 -13.23 -2.81 7.29
CA PHE A 175 -13.12 -1.42 6.88
C PHE A 175 -13.91 -0.48 7.79
N PHE A 176 -15.21 -0.73 7.99
CA PHE A 176 -16.06 0.15 8.81
C PHE A 176 -15.71 0.09 10.29
N PHE A 177 -15.80 -1.09 10.91
CA PHE A 177 -15.53 -1.24 12.34
C PHE A 177 -14.07 -0.96 12.66
N GLY A 178 -13.14 -1.43 11.82
CA GLY A 178 -11.73 -1.22 12.05
C GLY A 178 -11.33 0.25 11.96
N GLY A 179 -11.87 1.00 11.00
CA GLY A 179 -11.65 2.45 10.91
C GLY A 179 -12.15 3.19 12.16
N VAL A 180 -13.40 2.94 12.56
CA VAL A 180 -14.01 3.59 13.74
C VAL A 180 -13.27 3.23 15.03
N PHE A 181 -12.98 1.96 15.27
CA PHE A 181 -12.27 1.55 16.49
C PHE A 181 -10.84 2.07 16.53
N SER A 182 -10.16 2.16 15.38
CA SER A 182 -8.81 2.72 15.32
C SER A 182 -8.82 4.19 15.71
N LEU A 183 -9.76 4.99 15.18
CA LEU A 183 -9.92 6.39 15.57
C LEU A 183 -10.28 6.52 17.06
N LEU A 184 -11.18 5.68 17.57
CA LEU A 184 -11.55 5.69 18.98
C LEU A 184 -10.33 5.43 19.89
N ILE A 185 -9.51 4.43 19.55
CA ILE A 185 -8.30 4.10 20.30
C ILE A 185 -7.26 5.23 20.19
N THR A 186 -7.07 5.81 19.00
CA THR A 186 -6.23 7.01 18.82
C THR A 186 -6.67 8.12 19.78
N MET A 187 -7.97 8.42 19.85
CA MET A 187 -8.50 9.45 20.75
C MET A 187 -8.26 9.14 22.23
N ILE A 188 -8.34 7.86 22.63
CA ILE A 188 -8.04 7.44 24.01
C ILE A 188 -6.55 7.60 24.31
N LEU A 189 -5.67 7.15 23.41
CA LEU A 189 -4.22 7.24 23.59
C LEU A 189 -3.74 8.70 23.63
N SER A 190 -4.30 9.57 22.79
CA SER A 190 -4.01 11.00 22.77
C SER A 190 -4.47 11.76 24.03
N ARG A 191 -5.33 11.17 24.88
CA ARG A 191 -5.63 11.73 26.21
C ARG A 191 -4.52 11.49 27.22
N VAL A 192 -3.71 10.45 27.02
CA VAL A 192 -2.61 10.08 27.91
C VAL A 192 -1.31 10.76 27.46
N VAL A 193 -1.10 10.87 26.15
CA VAL A 193 0.09 11.49 25.55
C VAL A 193 -0.29 12.83 24.94
N TYR A 194 0.16 13.92 25.55
CA TYR A 194 -0.17 15.27 25.10
C TYR A 194 0.77 15.75 23.99
N VAL A 195 0.22 15.92 22.78
CA VAL A 195 0.91 16.52 21.63
C VAL A 195 0.43 17.95 21.45
N ARG A 196 1.33 18.93 21.65
CA ARG A 196 0.99 20.35 21.71
C ARG A 196 1.01 21.03 20.33
N ASN A 197 1.99 20.65 19.50
CA ASN A 197 2.17 21.13 18.13
C ASN A 197 2.63 19.97 17.23
N VAL A 198 2.37 20.06 15.92
CA VAL A 198 2.93 19.14 14.92
C VAL A 198 4.34 19.59 14.55
N ASP A 199 5.23 19.60 15.53
CA ASP A 199 6.68 19.71 15.31
C ASP A 199 7.28 18.31 15.04
N TYR A 200 8.61 18.22 14.92
CA TYR A 200 9.28 16.94 14.66
C TYR A 200 8.97 15.86 15.72
N ILE A 201 8.87 16.24 17.00
CA ILE A 201 8.57 15.30 18.09
C ILE A 201 7.08 14.96 18.06
N GLY A 202 6.22 15.96 17.84
CA GLY A 202 4.78 15.79 17.68
C GLY A 202 4.43 14.83 16.55
N ALA A 203 5.07 14.96 15.39
CA ALA A 203 4.90 14.05 14.25
C ALA A 203 5.29 12.60 14.58
N ILE A 204 6.39 12.39 15.32
CA ILE A 204 6.78 11.06 15.80
C ILE A 204 5.74 10.50 16.77
N MET A 205 5.25 11.31 17.70
CA MET A 205 4.23 10.88 18.66
C MET A 205 2.91 10.53 17.98
N ILE A 206 2.45 11.33 17.02
CA ILE A 206 1.26 11.05 16.20
C ILE A 206 1.42 9.73 15.47
N GLY A 207 2.55 9.54 14.77
CA GLY A 207 2.85 8.28 14.07
C GLY A 207 2.82 7.06 14.99
N ILE A 208 3.43 7.15 16.19
CA ILE A 208 3.39 6.06 17.18
C ILE A 208 1.97 5.79 17.64
N ILE A 209 1.21 6.83 18.01
CA ILE A 209 -0.14 6.70 18.58
C ILE A 209 -1.09 6.08 17.55
N GLU A 210 -1.13 6.64 16.34
CA GLU A 210 -2.07 6.21 15.31
C GLU A 210 -1.76 4.83 14.76
N GLU A 211 -0.49 4.51 14.51
CA GLU A 211 -0.14 3.16 14.06
C GLU A 211 -0.34 2.13 15.17
N SER A 212 -0.11 2.48 16.44
CA SER A 212 -0.42 1.58 17.57
C SER A 212 -1.92 1.31 17.68
N ALA A 213 -2.75 2.35 17.52
CA ALA A 213 -4.20 2.22 17.56
C ALA A 213 -4.72 1.28 16.46
N LYS A 214 -4.28 1.49 15.22
CA LYS A 214 -4.63 0.62 14.09
C LYS A 214 -4.07 -0.80 14.27
N PHE A 215 -2.85 -0.93 14.77
CA PHE A 215 -2.26 -2.24 15.06
C PHE A 215 -3.10 -3.04 16.07
N ILE A 216 -3.58 -2.42 17.16
CA ILE A 216 -4.43 -3.10 18.15
C ILE A 216 -5.68 -3.69 17.47
N VAL A 217 -6.30 -2.92 16.57
CA VAL A 217 -7.48 -3.35 15.81
C VAL A 217 -7.14 -4.47 14.82
N VAL A 218 -6.03 -4.36 14.08
CA VAL A 218 -5.55 -5.41 13.17
C VAL A 218 -5.27 -6.71 13.94
N ALA A 219 -4.61 -6.62 15.09
CA ALA A 219 -4.33 -7.75 15.97
C ALA A 219 -5.62 -8.39 16.51
N TYR A 220 -6.65 -7.59 16.83
CA TYR A 220 -7.95 -8.09 17.25
C TYR A 220 -8.61 -8.95 16.16
N PHE A 221 -8.70 -8.44 14.92
CA PHE A 221 -9.29 -9.21 13.82
C PHE A 221 -8.47 -10.46 13.45
N LEU A 222 -7.13 -10.39 13.54
CA LEU A 222 -6.24 -11.54 13.31
C LEU A 222 -6.26 -12.58 14.43
N LYS A 223 -6.61 -12.19 15.66
CA LYS A 223 -6.78 -13.12 16.78
C LYS A 223 -8.03 -13.99 16.61
N GLY A 224 -9.11 -13.40 16.10
CA GLY A 224 -10.38 -14.09 15.85
C GLY A 224 -10.40 -14.93 14.58
N SER A 225 -9.43 -14.75 13.68
CA SER A 225 -9.40 -15.42 12.38
C SER A 225 -8.51 -16.68 12.35
N LYS A 226 -8.92 -17.64 11.52
CA LYS A 226 -8.14 -18.83 11.12
C LYS A 226 -7.10 -18.51 10.03
N GLU A 227 -6.97 -17.24 9.63
CA GLU A 227 -6.07 -16.82 8.57
C GLU A 227 -4.59 -17.05 8.93
N LYS A 228 -3.92 -17.87 8.11
CA LYS A 228 -2.49 -18.19 8.20
C LYS A 228 -1.61 -17.57 7.11
N TYR A 229 -2.22 -17.04 6.05
CA TYR A 229 -1.51 -16.52 4.90
C TYR A 229 -1.09 -15.07 5.09
N ILE A 230 0.16 -14.73 4.77
CA ILE A 230 0.69 -13.36 4.85
C ILE A 230 -0.20 -12.37 4.09
N LEU A 231 -0.72 -12.78 2.92
CA LEU A 231 -1.63 -11.95 2.11
C LEU A 231 -2.97 -11.65 2.80
N ASN A 232 -3.42 -12.51 3.71
CA ASN A 232 -4.61 -12.22 4.51
C ASN A 232 -4.31 -11.14 5.55
N GLY A 233 -3.16 -11.21 6.22
CA GLY A 233 -2.69 -10.15 7.10
C GLY A 233 -2.55 -8.81 6.39
N LEU A 234 -2.01 -8.83 5.17
CA LEU A 234 -1.89 -7.68 4.28
C LEU A 234 -3.27 -7.05 3.99
N LEU A 235 -4.25 -7.87 3.60
CA LEU A 235 -5.63 -7.43 3.32
C LEU A 235 -6.33 -6.87 4.57
N LEU A 236 -6.23 -7.54 5.70
CA LEU A 236 -6.84 -7.10 6.96
C LEU A 236 -6.25 -5.76 7.41
N GLY A 237 -4.93 -5.61 7.33
CA GLY A 237 -4.25 -4.34 7.59
C GLY A 237 -4.72 -3.23 6.64
N ALA A 238 -4.76 -3.50 5.34
CA ALA A 238 -5.26 -2.56 4.34
C ALA A 238 -6.71 -2.13 4.61
N ALA A 239 -7.58 -3.06 5.04
CA ALA A 239 -8.98 -2.76 5.37
C ALA A 239 -9.09 -1.78 6.54
N VAL A 240 -8.38 -2.03 7.63
CA VAL A 240 -8.34 -1.13 8.81
C VAL A 240 -7.77 0.23 8.43
N GLY A 241 -6.64 0.26 7.71
CA GLY A 241 -5.99 1.49 7.28
C GLY A 241 -6.83 2.32 6.29
N ALA A 242 -7.56 1.66 5.39
CA ALA A 242 -8.49 2.32 4.47
C ALA A 242 -9.66 2.94 5.20
N GLY A 243 -10.25 2.22 6.16
CA GLY A 243 -11.32 2.75 7.01
C GLY A 243 -10.87 3.98 7.78
N PHE A 244 -9.71 3.89 8.43
CA PHE A 244 -9.10 5.02 9.16
C PHE A 244 -8.93 6.25 8.24
N ALA A 245 -8.28 6.06 7.08
CA ALA A 245 -8.03 7.15 6.13
C ALA A 245 -9.31 7.84 5.63
N VAL A 246 -10.38 7.07 5.38
CA VAL A 246 -11.67 7.62 4.92
C VAL A 246 -12.31 8.48 6.00
N PHE A 247 -12.47 7.94 7.21
CA PHE A 247 -13.15 8.66 8.28
C PHE A 247 -12.38 9.89 8.73
N GLU A 248 -11.06 9.79 8.81
CA GLU A 248 -10.20 10.90 9.18
C GLU A 248 -10.21 12.00 8.10
N THR A 249 -10.08 11.64 6.83
CA THR A 249 -10.15 12.61 5.72
C THR A 249 -11.51 13.28 5.64
N ALA A 250 -12.60 12.53 5.85
CA ALA A 250 -13.95 13.08 5.91
C ALA A 250 -14.11 14.07 7.07
N GLY A 251 -13.56 13.75 8.24
CA GLY A 251 -13.56 14.63 9.41
C GLY A 251 -12.80 15.94 9.16
N TYR A 252 -11.59 15.86 8.59
CA TYR A 252 -10.84 17.06 8.21
C TYR A 252 -11.58 17.89 7.16
N ALA A 253 -12.14 17.27 6.12
CA ALA A 253 -12.89 18.00 5.10
C ALA A 253 -14.13 18.69 5.71
N PHE A 254 -14.86 18.00 6.59
CA PHE A 254 -16.02 18.56 7.30
C PHE A 254 -15.67 19.77 8.18
N ALA A 255 -14.54 19.71 8.90
CA ALA A 255 -14.08 20.82 9.74
C ALA A 255 -13.86 22.13 8.96
N TYR A 256 -13.57 22.04 7.65
CA TYR A 256 -13.42 23.18 6.75
C TYR A 256 -14.58 23.32 5.76
N GLY A 257 -15.74 22.71 6.03
CA GLY A 257 -16.87 22.65 5.10
C GLY A 257 -17.42 24.01 4.63
N PHE A 258 -17.27 25.05 5.45
CA PHE A 258 -17.63 26.43 5.10
C PHE A 258 -16.54 27.18 4.31
N GLN A 259 -15.32 26.62 4.26
CA GLN A 259 -14.19 27.14 3.49
C GLN A 259 -13.94 26.22 2.28
N ILE A 260 -14.82 26.31 1.28
CA ILE A 260 -14.84 25.41 0.12
C ILE A 260 -13.44 25.20 -0.51
N PRO A 261 -12.62 26.24 -0.75
CA PRO A 261 -11.30 26.04 -1.34
C PRO A 261 -10.39 25.18 -0.46
N THR A 262 -10.44 25.36 0.86
CA THR A 262 -9.67 24.59 1.83
C THR A 262 -10.17 23.14 1.91
N MET A 263 -11.48 22.93 2.00
CA MET A 263 -12.09 21.60 1.99
C MET A 263 -11.72 20.83 0.72
N MET A 264 -11.87 21.45 -0.46
CA MET A 264 -11.51 20.83 -1.73
C MET A 264 -10.02 20.50 -1.80
N ARG A 265 -9.15 21.39 -1.32
CA ARG A 265 -7.71 21.13 -1.21
C ARG A 265 -7.42 19.91 -0.34
N ILE A 266 -8.08 19.78 0.82
CA ILE A 266 -7.95 18.62 1.71
C ILE A 266 -8.35 17.33 0.97
N ILE A 267 -9.52 17.33 0.31
CA ILE A 267 -10.01 16.17 -0.43
C ILE A 267 -9.03 15.75 -1.54
N TYR A 268 -8.55 16.70 -2.35
CA TYR A 268 -7.61 16.39 -3.42
C TYR A 268 -6.26 15.90 -2.89
N THR A 269 -5.68 16.61 -1.92
CA THR A 269 -4.34 16.30 -1.40
C THR A 269 -4.34 15.00 -0.60
N ARG A 270 -5.21 14.87 0.41
CA ARG A 270 -5.30 13.65 1.21
C ARG A 270 -5.83 12.47 0.40
N GLY A 271 -6.77 12.71 -0.52
CA GLY A 271 -7.31 11.67 -1.39
C GLY A 271 -6.24 11.07 -2.31
N ILE A 272 -5.46 11.90 -3.02
CA ILE A 272 -4.37 11.42 -3.89
C ILE A 272 -3.28 10.72 -3.07
N LEU A 273 -2.84 11.37 -1.99
CA LEU A 273 -1.73 10.88 -1.19
C LEU A 273 -2.08 9.64 -0.35
N ALA A 274 -3.36 9.34 -0.15
CA ALA A 274 -3.79 8.10 0.52
C ALA A 274 -3.21 6.83 -0.14
N PHE A 275 -2.85 6.90 -1.43
CA PHE A 275 -2.18 5.80 -2.13
C PHE A 275 -0.88 5.33 -1.44
N GLY A 276 -0.18 6.20 -0.70
CA GLY A 276 1.04 5.89 0.03
C GLY A 276 0.94 6.00 1.56
N GLY A 277 -0.26 6.21 2.10
CA GLY A 277 -0.49 6.53 3.52
C GLY A 277 -0.96 5.34 4.36
N HIS A 278 -1.93 5.61 5.25
CA HIS A 278 -2.38 4.67 6.27
C HIS A 278 -2.75 3.26 5.77
N ILE A 279 -3.27 3.12 4.54
CA ILE A 279 -3.63 1.82 3.96
C ILE A 279 -2.41 0.91 3.83
N VAL A 280 -1.34 1.42 3.23
CA VAL A 280 -0.12 0.63 3.01
C VAL A 280 0.67 0.43 4.30
N TRP A 281 0.70 1.42 5.19
CA TRP A 281 1.36 1.27 6.50
C TRP A 281 0.69 0.19 7.35
N ALA A 282 -0.64 0.16 7.37
CA ALA A 282 -1.39 -0.86 8.09
C ALA A 282 -1.27 -2.26 7.48
N ALA A 283 -1.26 -2.34 6.15
CA ALA A 283 -1.01 -3.58 5.44
C ALA A 283 0.36 -4.19 5.82
N MET A 284 1.41 -3.37 5.98
CA MET A 284 2.77 -3.86 6.33
C MET A 284 2.80 -4.64 7.65
N TYR A 285 2.33 -4.06 8.75
CA TYR A 285 2.35 -4.76 10.04
C TYR A 285 1.27 -5.84 10.14
N GLY A 286 0.16 -5.73 9.39
CA GLY A 286 -0.81 -6.82 9.28
C GLY A 286 -0.18 -8.08 8.65
N ALA A 287 0.52 -7.92 7.53
CA ALA A 287 1.27 -8.99 6.87
C ALA A 287 2.38 -9.55 7.76
N ALA A 288 3.15 -8.66 8.41
CA ALA A 288 4.23 -9.05 9.31
C ALA A 288 3.73 -9.81 10.54
N LEU A 289 2.56 -9.45 11.08
CA LEU A 289 1.98 -10.15 12.23
C LEU A 289 1.60 -11.59 11.87
N VAL A 290 1.01 -11.81 10.70
CA VAL A 290 0.71 -13.16 10.21
C VAL A 290 1.99 -13.94 9.92
N MET A 291 3.01 -13.29 9.35
CA MET A 291 4.32 -13.90 9.10
C MET A 291 4.97 -14.48 10.36
N VAL A 292 4.83 -13.81 11.52
CA VAL A 292 5.39 -14.32 12.78
C VAL A 292 4.43 -15.24 13.55
N LYS A 293 3.12 -15.07 13.38
CA LYS A 293 2.10 -15.90 14.03
C LYS A 293 2.03 -17.30 13.40
N GLU A 294 2.16 -17.36 12.07
CA GLU A 294 1.91 -18.57 11.27
C GLU A 294 0.51 -19.15 11.60
N ASP A 295 0.41 -20.47 11.76
CA ASP A 295 -0.85 -21.19 12.04
C ASP A 295 -1.28 -21.09 13.53
N ASN A 296 -0.50 -20.41 14.36
CA ASN A 296 -0.74 -20.38 15.80
C ASN A 296 -1.84 -19.39 16.21
N ARG A 297 -2.41 -19.58 17.40
CA ARG A 297 -3.21 -18.52 18.04
C ARG A 297 -2.32 -17.33 18.40
N LEU A 298 -2.83 -16.11 18.21
CA LEU A 298 -2.07 -14.90 18.49
C LEU A 298 -1.74 -14.81 19.99
N LYS A 299 -0.45 -14.80 20.31
CA LYS A 299 0.13 -14.64 21.65
C LYS A 299 1.00 -13.38 21.69
N PHE A 300 1.17 -12.83 22.89
CA PHE A 300 1.97 -11.62 23.11
C PHE A 300 3.41 -11.72 22.57
N LYS A 301 4.03 -12.92 22.64
CA LYS A 301 5.39 -13.18 22.11
C LYS A 301 5.61 -12.81 20.64
N TYR A 302 4.55 -12.79 19.82
CA TYR A 302 4.66 -12.43 18.41
C TYR A 302 4.76 -10.93 18.20
N ILE A 303 4.18 -10.14 19.11
CA ILE A 303 4.25 -8.67 19.09
C ILE A 303 5.65 -8.19 19.46
N THR A 304 6.35 -8.94 20.32
CA THR A 304 7.75 -8.68 20.68
C THR A 304 8.76 -9.31 19.70
N ASN A 305 8.29 -9.94 18.62
CA ASN A 305 9.18 -10.56 17.64
C ASN A 305 9.89 -9.49 16.80
N ILE A 306 11.21 -9.60 16.67
CA ILE A 306 12.03 -8.62 15.94
C ILE A 306 11.61 -8.47 14.47
N LYS A 307 11.14 -9.54 13.81
CA LYS A 307 10.66 -9.46 12.42
C LYS A 307 9.41 -8.61 12.31
N PHE A 308 8.44 -8.79 13.20
CA PHE A 308 7.25 -7.95 13.27
C PHE A 308 7.62 -6.50 13.59
N LEU A 309 8.45 -6.30 14.61
CA LEU A 309 8.81 -4.97 15.09
C LEU A 309 9.49 -4.14 14.01
N LYS A 310 10.30 -4.75 13.13
CA LYS A 310 10.90 -4.06 11.97
C LYS A 310 9.85 -3.43 11.05
N TYR A 311 8.83 -4.18 10.63
CA TYR A 311 7.78 -3.64 9.75
C TYR A 311 6.90 -2.62 10.46
N PHE A 312 6.64 -2.81 11.75
CA PHE A 312 5.90 -1.82 12.55
C PHE A 312 6.68 -0.51 12.68
N ILE A 313 7.99 -0.57 12.97
CA ILE A 313 8.86 0.61 13.03
C ILE A 313 8.94 1.31 11.67
N ILE A 314 9.04 0.57 10.56
CA ILE A 314 9.00 1.14 9.21
C ILE A 314 7.70 1.95 9.01
N ALA A 315 6.54 1.37 9.33
CA ALA A 315 5.25 2.04 9.21
C ALA A 315 5.18 3.33 10.06
N VAL A 316 5.58 3.26 11.33
CA VAL A 316 5.65 4.42 12.24
C VAL A 316 6.61 5.49 11.72
N THR A 317 7.74 5.09 11.16
CA THR A 317 8.75 6.03 10.64
C THR A 317 8.24 6.72 9.38
N LEU A 318 7.63 5.97 8.46
CA LEU A 318 7.01 6.54 7.26
C LEU A 318 5.93 7.56 7.64
N HIS A 319 5.09 7.24 8.62
CA HIS A 319 4.05 8.15 9.11
C HIS A 319 4.66 9.38 9.79
N ALA A 320 5.60 9.20 10.72
CA ALA A 320 6.24 10.32 11.40
C ALA A 320 6.90 11.29 10.42
N VAL A 321 7.66 10.78 9.45
CA VAL A 321 8.32 11.62 8.43
C VAL A 321 7.31 12.28 7.50
N TRP A 322 6.16 11.63 7.26
CA TRP A 322 5.07 12.21 6.46
C TRP A 322 4.49 13.47 7.10
N ASP A 323 4.35 13.47 8.43
CA ASP A 323 3.75 14.57 9.21
C ASP A 323 4.77 15.62 9.67
N MET A 324 6.07 15.34 9.53
CA MET A 324 7.11 16.30 9.92
C MET A 324 6.98 17.60 9.11
N PRO A 325 7.20 18.77 9.74
CA PRO A 325 7.15 20.08 9.09
C PRO A 325 8.42 20.33 8.24
N ILE A 326 8.72 19.43 7.31
CA ILE A 326 9.90 19.55 6.44
C ILE A 326 9.58 20.59 5.35
N SER A 327 10.44 21.59 5.23
CA SER A 327 10.27 22.66 4.24
C SER A 327 10.28 22.09 2.82
N ASN A 328 9.14 22.12 2.15
CA ASN A 328 9.06 21.84 0.72
C ASN A 328 9.34 23.15 -0.02
N THR A 329 10.46 23.20 -0.75
CA THR A 329 10.79 24.31 -1.66
C THR A 329 9.91 24.33 -2.91
N SER A 330 9.17 23.24 -3.17
CA SER A 330 8.24 23.10 -4.28
C SER A 330 6.78 23.03 -3.84
N ASN A 331 5.85 23.49 -4.70
CA ASN A 331 4.39 23.32 -4.49
C ASN A 331 3.92 21.85 -4.58
N LEU A 332 4.81 20.92 -4.95
CA LEU A 332 4.50 19.49 -5.04
C LEU A 332 4.94 18.76 -3.75
N PRO A 333 4.17 17.75 -3.30
CA PRO A 333 4.50 16.97 -2.10
C PRO A 333 5.59 15.92 -2.40
N ILE A 334 6.82 16.37 -2.70
CA ILE A 334 7.92 15.51 -3.14
C ILE A 334 8.27 14.46 -2.09
N ILE A 335 8.37 14.86 -0.82
CA ILE A 335 8.69 13.97 0.30
C ILE A 335 7.66 12.85 0.40
N GLN A 336 6.37 13.19 0.39
CA GLN A 336 5.29 12.21 0.43
C GLN A 336 5.32 11.28 -0.80
N GLY A 337 5.73 11.79 -1.97
CA GLY A 337 5.97 10.97 -3.16
C GLY A 337 7.09 9.93 -2.96
N ILE A 338 8.22 10.33 -2.36
CA ILE A 338 9.33 9.43 -2.04
C ILE A 338 8.89 8.38 -1.01
N LEU A 339 8.22 8.80 0.07
CA LEU A 339 7.70 7.91 1.10
C LEU A 339 6.69 6.90 0.50
N THR A 340 5.85 7.34 -0.44
CA THR A 340 4.93 6.48 -1.18
C THR A 340 5.69 5.40 -1.95
N ILE A 341 6.75 5.75 -2.68
CA ILE A 341 7.57 4.77 -3.41
C ILE A 341 8.19 3.75 -2.46
N ILE A 342 8.77 4.21 -1.35
CA ILE A 342 9.37 3.33 -0.33
C ILE A 342 8.32 2.37 0.24
N ALA A 343 7.15 2.90 0.62
CA ALA A 343 6.06 2.10 1.15
C ALA A 343 5.62 1.01 0.17
N TRP A 344 5.48 1.35 -1.11
CA TRP A 344 5.08 0.39 -2.14
C TRP A 344 6.14 -0.66 -2.44
N ILE A 345 7.43 -0.34 -2.37
CA ILE A 345 8.50 -1.35 -2.47
C ILE A 345 8.32 -2.40 -1.38
N VAL A 346 8.09 -1.99 -0.13
CA VAL A 346 7.85 -2.91 0.99
C VAL A 346 6.60 -3.75 0.76
N ILE A 347 5.50 -3.15 0.28
CA ILE A 347 4.27 -3.88 -0.05
C ILE A 347 4.51 -4.94 -1.14
N LEU A 348 5.22 -4.59 -2.21
CA LEU A 348 5.49 -5.53 -3.29
C LEU A 348 6.38 -6.70 -2.83
N ILE A 349 7.32 -6.44 -1.93
CA ILE A 349 8.12 -7.50 -1.27
C ILE A 349 7.21 -8.40 -0.44
N LEU A 350 6.32 -7.85 0.38
CA LEU A 350 5.38 -8.63 1.20
C LEU A 350 4.41 -9.45 0.34
N ILE A 351 3.97 -8.93 -0.81
CA ILE A 351 3.17 -9.68 -1.78
C ILE A 351 3.99 -10.86 -2.33
N SER A 352 5.23 -10.61 -2.76
CA SER A 352 6.13 -11.66 -3.25
C SER A 352 6.36 -12.75 -2.20
N THR A 353 6.61 -12.36 -0.95
CA THR A 353 6.79 -13.29 0.16
C THR A 353 5.53 -14.10 0.45
N GLY A 354 4.35 -13.47 0.43
CA GLY A 354 3.09 -14.18 0.60
C GLY A 354 2.81 -15.21 -0.51
N LEU A 355 3.13 -14.88 -1.76
CA LEU A 355 3.03 -15.83 -2.88
C LEU A 355 4.02 -16.99 -2.74
N LYS A 356 5.26 -16.73 -2.30
CA LYS A 356 6.26 -17.77 -2.00
C LYS A 356 5.78 -18.68 -0.86
N GLN A 357 5.18 -18.12 0.20
CA GLN A 357 4.59 -18.88 1.31
C GLN A 357 3.55 -19.87 0.79
N ILE A 358 2.61 -19.40 -0.04
CA ILE A 358 1.57 -20.25 -0.64
C ILE A 358 2.20 -21.37 -1.50
N SER A 359 3.20 -21.03 -2.32
CA SER A 359 3.89 -22.02 -3.15
C SER A 359 4.55 -23.12 -2.31
N SER A 360 5.17 -22.76 -1.18
CA SER A 360 5.83 -23.73 -0.29
C SER A 360 4.85 -24.67 0.41
N LEU A 361 3.69 -24.14 0.83
CA LEU A 361 2.62 -24.93 1.46
C LEU A 361 1.96 -25.88 0.44
N SER A 362 1.74 -25.42 -0.79
CA SER A 362 1.18 -26.28 -1.85
C SER A 362 2.14 -27.40 -2.25
N TYR A 363 3.45 -27.20 -2.18
CA TYR A 363 4.42 -28.26 -2.48
C TYR A 363 4.47 -29.31 -1.35
N SER A 364 4.48 -28.85 -0.10
CA SER A 364 4.52 -29.74 1.08
C SER A 364 3.29 -30.64 1.20
N ASN A 365 2.12 -30.22 0.70
CA ASN A 365 0.88 -31.01 0.69
C ASN A 365 0.77 -32.00 -0.49
N ARG A 366 1.71 -31.98 -1.45
CA ARG A 366 1.73 -32.88 -2.63
C ARG A 366 2.73 -34.04 -2.48
N VAL A 367 3.62 -33.94 -1.50
CA VAL A 367 4.55 -34.99 -1.06
C VAL A 367 3.92 -35.67 0.14
#